data_AF-A0A1V5ULK7-F1
#
_entry.id   AF-A0A1V5ULK7-F1
#
_cell.length_a   1.000
_cell.length_b   1.000
_cell.length_c   1.000
_cell.angle_alpha   90.00
_cell.angle_beta   90.00
_cell.angle_gamma   90.00
#
_symmetry.space_group_name_H-M   'P 1'
#
loop_
_entity.id
_entity.type
_entity.pdbx_description
1 polymer ?
#
loop_
_entity_poly.entity_id
_entity_poly.type
_entity_poly.pdbx_seq_one_letter_code
_entity_poly.pdbx_strand_id
1 'polypeptide(L)'
;MSSFLHFDPAHFTIELPFPYTHGRRIFNFEAVTLPCPDGKYPLHLRFHRDCGPLALSFDHMGFIPLAAPEASLETRITEGMLGFDFEAPEWTGASFPLESVALQTSGQAGNDAFFEKYIRRTGIEKCNLFEDWAGTRRRILDASFEPVLLEQMRDAIVDFSASHQVLDPENPHFGAIYSPEEDKYCFRDAIFAACCFMRRYLRTQNETWRNRARLARDYSFRGQYRTGGSAKDGCWAAMGIIDDSAGKRFRRITDPWAQASGVDSALICIYSDRLRRMGLDFSPEQIAQMEQAVCWLMRNKVSPGWFAHHEGAAYHCANMNFLGSSMVFAVERMLQESGGRSLPDSILQTARDAFSRVMETQQAIGVFPYRTDLFERGGAYDQQNLPDMGMGLQAAVFLLANPCFPLAFHDVRESLRRAALWYLLTSRFENGLLQADYRMDREFFEGLAFGNFTWCRIMMLFVISSVCETTGDTAFWHGFLRSHLRTIKETLWNGTDPTRSPLLPAIGPVKLVSWIRQNEWAALVFDDLAIRFGADPLPPGFL
;
A
#
# COMPACT_ATOMS: atom_id res chain seq x y z
N MET A 1 -22.26 36.08 -7.77
CA MET A 1 -21.69 35.95 -9.13
C MET A 1 -21.06 34.57 -9.19
N SER A 2 -21.39 33.79 -10.22
CA SER A 2 -20.68 32.54 -10.51
C SER A 2 -19.28 32.87 -11.02
N SER A 3 -18.27 32.16 -10.53
CA SER A 3 -16.88 32.28 -10.98
C SER A 3 -16.39 30.97 -11.55
N PHE A 4 -15.54 31.01 -12.57
CA PHE A 4 -15.02 29.80 -13.19
C PHE A 4 -13.55 29.58 -12.83
N LEU A 5 -13.22 28.32 -12.53
CA LEU A 5 -11.84 27.85 -12.51
C LEU A 5 -11.57 27.18 -13.85
N HIS A 6 -10.68 27.78 -14.64
CA HIS A 6 -10.34 27.28 -15.97
C HIS A 6 -9.11 26.39 -15.93
N PHE A 7 -9.08 25.35 -16.77
CA PHE A 7 -7.94 24.46 -16.89
C PHE A 7 -7.50 24.39 -18.34
N ASP A 8 -6.18 24.37 -18.56
CA ASP A 8 -5.57 24.06 -19.84
C ASP A 8 -5.43 22.52 -19.97
N PRO A 9 -6.23 21.85 -20.82
CA PRO A 9 -6.19 20.40 -20.94
C PRO A 9 -4.81 19.83 -21.24
N ALA A 10 -3.91 20.58 -21.89
CA ALA A 10 -2.55 20.13 -22.18
C ALA A 10 -1.74 19.78 -20.92
N HIS A 11 -2.10 20.34 -19.76
CA HIS A 11 -1.41 20.10 -18.48
C HIS A 11 -2.04 19.01 -17.61
N PHE A 12 -3.26 18.57 -17.92
CA PHE A 12 -4.07 17.71 -17.05
C PHE A 12 -4.56 16.44 -17.75
N THR A 13 -4.55 16.41 -19.08
CA THR A 13 -4.97 15.27 -19.88
C THR A 13 -3.81 14.37 -20.25
N ILE A 14 -4.02 13.05 -20.16
CA ILE A 14 -3.14 12.03 -20.74
C ILE A 14 -3.98 11.03 -21.54
N GLU A 15 -3.37 10.40 -22.54
CA GLU A 15 -3.92 9.18 -23.13
C GLU A 15 -3.52 7.99 -22.24
N LEU A 16 -4.50 7.24 -21.75
CA LEU A 16 -4.24 6.06 -20.94
C LEU A 16 -3.68 4.94 -21.83
N PRO A 17 -2.63 4.22 -21.41
CA PRO A 17 -2.02 3.20 -22.25
C PRO A 17 -2.96 2.01 -22.40
N PHE A 18 -2.78 1.27 -23.51
CA PHE A 18 -3.69 0.20 -23.89
C PHE A 18 -3.99 -0.86 -22.80
N PRO A 19 -3.10 -1.19 -21.82
CA PRO A 19 -3.44 -2.14 -20.75
C PRO A 19 -4.58 -1.64 -19.84
N TYR A 20 -4.73 -0.32 -19.67
CA TYR A 20 -5.80 0.29 -18.87
C TYR A 20 -7.12 0.25 -19.61
N THR A 21 -7.06 0.49 -20.91
CA THR A 21 -8.24 0.76 -21.73
C THR A 21 -8.84 -0.47 -22.39
N HIS A 22 -8.14 -1.61 -22.32
CA HIS A 22 -8.49 -2.83 -23.05
C HIS A 22 -8.57 -2.58 -24.56
N GLY A 23 -7.62 -1.80 -25.09
CA GLY A 23 -7.55 -1.44 -26.51
C GLY A 23 -8.48 -0.30 -26.94
N ARG A 24 -9.26 0.27 -26.02
CA ARG A 24 -10.03 1.49 -26.27
C ARG A 24 -9.13 2.73 -26.24
N ARG A 25 -9.54 3.80 -26.92
CA ARG A 25 -8.81 5.07 -26.88
C ARG A 25 -9.42 5.97 -25.80
N ILE A 26 -8.90 5.85 -24.58
CA ILE A 26 -9.38 6.58 -23.39
C ILE A 26 -8.36 7.63 -23.00
N PHE A 27 -8.85 8.83 -22.77
CA PHE A 27 -8.11 9.95 -22.22
C PHE A 27 -8.58 10.19 -20.78
N ASN A 28 -7.66 10.55 -19.89
CA ASN A 28 -8.02 10.94 -18.54
C ASN A 28 -7.62 12.39 -18.28
N PHE A 29 -8.56 13.19 -17.80
CA PHE A 29 -8.30 14.51 -17.24
C PHE A 29 -8.27 14.40 -15.72
N GLU A 30 -7.25 15.01 -15.10
CA GLU A 30 -7.15 15.02 -13.63
C GLU A 30 -6.45 16.29 -13.13
N ALA A 31 -7.05 16.94 -12.13
CA ALA A 31 -6.48 18.06 -11.38
C ALA A 31 -6.68 17.81 -9.88
N VAL A 32 -5.63 18.05 -9.08
CA VAL A 32 -5.64 17.88 -7.62
C VAL A 32 -5.38 19.21 -6.91
N THR A 33 -5.56 19.26 -5.59
CA THR A 33 -5.36 20.46 -4.75
C THR A 33 -6.19 21.66 -5.16
N LEU A 34 -7.40 21.39 -5.66
CA LEU A 34 -8.33 22.44 -6.03
C LEU A 34 -8.64 23.33 -4.82
N PRO A 35 -8.69 24.66 -5.00
CA PRO A 35 -8.92 25.61 -3.91
C PRO A 35 -10.40 25.70 -3.51
N CYS A 36 -11.21 24.70 -3.85
CA CYS A 36 -12.62 24.63 -3.53
C CYS A 36 -12.91 23.51 -2.52
N PRO A 37 -13.91 23.69 -1.64
CA PRO A 37 -14.35 22.62 -0.73
C PRO A 37 -14.84 21.37 -1.48
N ASP A 38 -14.95 20.26 -0.75
CA ASP A 38 -15.63 19.07 -1.26
C ASP A 38 -17.12 19.38 -1.53
N GLY A 39 -17.65 18.87 -2.64
CA GLY A 39 -19.03 19.19 -3.03
C GLY A 39 -19.36 18.83 -4.47
N LYS A 40 -20.57 19.21 -4.90
CA LYS A 40 -21.05 19.05 -6.26
C LYS A 40 -20.93 20.36 -7.02
N TYR A 41 -20.42 20.30 -8.23
CA TYR A 41 -20.08 21.48 -9.03
C TYR A 41 -20.47 21.27 -10.50
N PRO A 42 -21.01 22.29 -11.18
CA PRO A 42 -21.16 22.26 -12.64
C PRO A 42 -19.79 22.24 -13.33
N LEU A 43 -19.63 21.30 -14.26
CA LEU A 43 -18.46 21.10 -15.09
C LEU A 43 -18.83 21.36 -16.56
N HIS A 44 -18.08 22.25 -17.18
CA HIS A 44 -18.22 22.62 -18.59
C HIS A 44 -17.03 22.12 -19.37
N LEU A 45 -17.30 21.38 -20.45
CA LEU A 45 -16.30 20.76 -21.31
C LEU A 45 -16.51 21.24 -22.75
N ARG A 46 -15.41 21.55 -23.42
CA ARG A 46 -15.39 21.79 -24.86
C ARG A 46 -14.39 20.86 -25.52
N PHE A 47 -14.82 20.17 -26.57
CA PHE A 47 -14.03 19.25 -27.36
C PHE A 47 -13.83 19.80 -28.78
N HIS A 48 -12.82 19.29 -29.47
CA HIS A 48 -12.62 19.58 -30.88
C HIS A 48 -13.84 19.14 -31.70
N ARG A 49 -14.16 19.88 -32.76
CA ARG A 49 -15.35 19.59 -33.59
C ARG A 49 -15.26 18.24 -34.31
N ASP A 50 -14.04 17.78 -34.55
CA ASP A 50 -13.73 16.57 -35.31
C ASP A 50 -13.53 15.32 -34.40
N CYS A 51 -13.92 15.39 -33.12
CA CYS A 51 -13.72 14.28 -32.17
C CYS A 51 -14.56 13.03 -32.44
N GLY A 52 -15.58 13.12 -33.29
CA GLY A 52 -16.54 12.04 -33.50
C GLY A 52 -17.37 11.76 -32.24
N PRO A 53 -17.85 10.51 -32.05
CA PRO A 53 -18.58 10.11 -30.84
C PRO A 53 -17.70 10.24 -29.59
N LEU A 54 -18.26 10.81 -28.53
CA LEU A 54 -17.61 10.96 -27.24
C LEU A 54 -18.42 10.28 -26.14
N ALA A 55 -17.74 9.71 -25.16
CA ALA A 55 -18.35 9.25 -23.92
C ALA A 55 -17.47 9.58 -22.73
N LEU A 56 -18.05 9.82 -21.55
CA LEU A 56 -17.33 10.25 -20.34
C LEU A 56 -17.69 9.37 -19.15
N SER A 57 -16.72 9.14 -18.27
CA SER A 57 -16.87 8.36 -17.05
C SER A 57 -16.20 9.06 -15.86
N PHE A 58 -16.89 9.07 -14.71
CA PHE A 58 -16.33 9.52 -13.43
C PHE A 58 -15.92 8.37 -12.51
N ASP A 59 -16.37 7.14 -12.81
CA ASP A 59 -16.12 5.93 -12.03
C ASP A 59 -15.17 4.96 -12.75
N HIS A 60 -14.68 5.34 -13.94
CA HIS A 60 -13.86 4.56 -14.85
C HIS A 60 -14.53 3.29 -15.43
N MET A 61 -15.82 3.08 -15.14
CA MET A 61 -16.57 1.88 -15.56
C MET A 61 -17.74 2.25 -16.47
N GLY A 62 -18.61 3.14 -16.01
CA GLY A 62 -19.78 3.60 -16.74
C GLY A 62 -19.43 4.80 -17.63
N PHE A 63 -19.42 4.59 -18.94
CA PHE A 63 -19.27 5.67 -19.92
C PHE A 63 -20.63 6.16 -20.39
N ILE A 64 -20.86 7.47 -20.24
CA ILE A 64 -22.09 8.16 -20.63
C ILE A 64 -21.81 8.89 -21.95
N PRO A 65 -22.61 8.67 -23.02
CA PRO A 65 -22.47 9.41 -24.26
C PRO A 65 -22.59 10.92 -24.05
N LEU A 66 -21.70 11.70 -24.68
CA LEU A 66 -21.72 13.16 -24.63
C LEU A 66 -22.27 13.76 -25.93
N ALA A 67 -23.04 14.83 -25.80
CA ALA A 67 -23.36 15.69 -26.93
C ALA A 67 -22.12 16.56 -27.24
N ALA A 68 -21.49 16.34 -28.40
CA ALA A 68 -20.36 17.12 -28.87
C ALA A 68 -20.83 18.38 -29.63
N PRO A 69 -20.02 19.46 -29.71
CA PRO A 69 -18.68 19.62 -29.13
C PRO A 69 -18.65 20.20 -27.70
N GLU A 70 -19.80 20.60 -27.15
CA GLU A 70 -19.90 21.22 -25.82
C GLU A 70 -20.80 20.40 -24.90
N ALA A 71 -20.31 20.12 -23.70
CA ALA A 71 -21.06 19.38 -22.68
C ALA A 71 -21.06 20.13 -21.35
N SER A 72 -22.19 20.08 -20.64
CA SER A 72 -22.35 20.61 -19.29
C SER A 72 -22.95 19.53 -18.40
N LEU A 73 -22.28 19.21 -17.30
CA LEU A 73 -22.66 18.11 -16.42
C LEU A 73 -22.30 18.42 -14.96
N GLU A 74 -22.88 17.69 -14.02
CA GLU A 74 -22.50 17.80 -12.60
C GLU A 74 -21.32 16.86 -12.30
N THR A 75 -20.30 17.37 -11.61
CA THR A 75 -19.19 16.58 -11.08
C THR A 75 -19.11 16.72 -9.55
N ARG A 76 -18.43 15.78 -8.89
CA ARG A 76 -18.13 15.83 -7.46
C ARG A 76 -16.65 16.09 -7.26
N ILE A 77 -16.32 17.09 -6.44
CA ILE A 77 -14.97 17.30 -5.92
C ILE A 77 -14.87 16.64 -4.55
N THR A 78 -13.84 15.82 -4.38
CA THR A 78 -13.48 15.16 -3.12
C THR A 78 -11.98 15.27 -2.92
N GLU A 79 -11.52 15.65 -1.73
CA GLU A 79 -10.11 15.90 -1.41
C GLU A 79 -9.46 16.90 -2.39
N GLY A 80 -10.24 17.87 -2.87
CA GLY A 80 -9.78 18.84 -3.86
C GLY A 80 -9.34 18.20 -5.18
N MET A 81 -9.90 17.04 -5.57
CA MET A 81 -9.62 16.37 -6.83
C MET A 81 -10.80 16.50 -7.81
N LEU A 82 -10.49 16.83 -9.07
CA LEU A 82 -11.35 16.69 -10.24
C LEU A 82 -10.70 15.66 -11.16
N GLY A 83 -11.39 14.56 -11.43
CA GLY A 83 -10.92 13.53 -12.36
C GLY A 83 -12.06 12.95 -13.18
N PHE A 84 -11.81 12.67 -14.46
CA PHE A 84 -12.73 11.93 -15.32
C PHE A 84 -12.00 11.31 -16.52
N ASP A 85 -12.53 10.20 -17.00
CA ASP A 85 -12.13 9.56 -18.25
C ASP A 85 -13.06 9.97 -19.38
N PHE A 86 -12.55 10.03 -20.60
CA PHE A 86 -13.37 10.15 -21.79
C PHE A 86 -12.84 9.31 -22.95
N GLU A 87 -13.75 8.67 -23.67
CA GLU A 87 -13.48 7.92 -24.89
C GLU A 87 -13.59 8.85 -26.10
N ALA A 88 -12.58 8.80 -26.97
CA ALA A 88 -12.58 9.47 -28.27
C ALA A 88 -11.98 8.53 -29.34
N PRO A 89 -12.74 7.50 -29.77
CA PRO A 89 -12.23 6.42 -30.61
C PRO A 89 -11.80 6.86 -32.01
N GLU A 90 -12.44 7.90 -32.55
CA GLU A 90 -12.18 8.42 -33.91
C GLU A 90 -11.18 9.59 -33.93
N TRP A 91 -10.75 10.07 -32.78
CA TRP A 91 -9.77 11.16 -32.72
C TRP A 91 -8.48 10.71 -33.40
N THR A 92 -7.86 11.58 -34.21
CA THR A 92 -6.53 11.36 -34.82
C THR A 92 -5.62 12.59 -34.74
N GLY A 93 -6.04 13.62 -34.02
CA GLY A 93 -5.29 14.87 -33.89
C GLY A 93 -3.98 14.71 -33.11
N ALA A 94 -3.03 15.62 -33.37
CA ALA A 94 -1.74 15.67 -32.68
C ALA A 94 -1.86 16.24 -31.25
N SER A 95 -2.94 16.95 -30.93
CA SER A 95 -3.27 17.44 -29.59
C SER A 95 -4.31 16.53 -28.91
N PHE A 96 -4.63 16.80 -27.64
CA PHE A 96 -5.75 16.13 -26.97
C PHE A 96 -7.11 16.55 -27.58
N PRO A 97 -8.15 15.69 -27.51
CA PRO A 97 -9.48 16.00 -28.05
C PRO A 97 -10.21 17.09 -27.26
N LEU A 98 -9.80 17.31 -26.01
CA LEU A 98 -10.39 18.25 -25.07
C LEU A 98 -9.72 19.62 -25.21
N GLU A 99 -10.50 20.66 -25.54
CA GLU A 99 -10.01 22.02 -25.79
C GLU A 99 -10.07 22.91 -24.55
N SER A 100 -11.10 22.76 -23.72
CA SER A 100 -11.22 23.53 -22.48
C SER A 100 -12.04 22.81 -21.43
N VAL A 101 -11.64 22.97 -20.17
CA VAL A 101 -12.39 22.55 -19.00
C VAL A 101 -12.61 23.75 -18.10
N ALA A 102 -13.84 23.96 -17.63
CA ALA A 102 -14.17 24.99 -16.66
C ALA A 102 -15.06 24.41 -15.55
N LEU A 103 -14.65 24.60 -14.30
CA LEU A 103 -15.42 24.23 -13.13
C LEU A 103 -16.09 25.48 -12.56
N GLN A 104 -17.42 25.47 -12.47
CA GLN A 104 -18.17 26.59 -11.91
C GLN A 104 -18.13 26.53 -10.38
N THR A 105 -17.66 27.60 -9.74
CA THR A 105 -17.46 27.70 -8.28
C THR A 105 -18.23 28.89 -7.69
N SER A 106 -18.41 28.88 -6.36
CA SER A 106 -19.09 29.94 -5.61
C SER A 106 -18.11 30.70 -4.71
N GLY A 107 -17.61 31.87 -5.15
CA GLY A 107 -16.95 32.88 -4.30
C GLY A 107 -15.49 32.62 -3.93
N GLN A 108 -14.70 33.71 -3.92
CA GLN A 108 -13.26 33.88 -3.57
C GLN A 108 -12.21 32.99 -4.25
N ALA A 109 -12.50 31.72 -4.57
CA ALA A 109 -11.58 30.84 -5.28
C ALA A 109 -11.51 31.11 -6.79
N GLY A 110 -12.50 31.81 -7.34
CA GLY A 110 -12.56 32.21 -8.74
C GLY A 110 -12.56 33.74 -8.90
N ASN A 111 -11.39 34.32 -9.08
CA ASN A 111 -11.26 35.22 -10.23
C ASN A 111 -11.30 34.30 -11.46
N ASP A 112 -11.84 34.73 -12.61
CA ASP A 112 -11.75 33.95 -13.85
C ASP A 112 -10.26 33.71 -14.18
N ALA A 113 -9.72 32.63 -13.64
CA ALA A 113 -8.30 32.40 -13.49
C ALA A 113 -8.02 30.97 -13.95
N PHE A 114 -6.89 30.82 -14.62
CA PHE A 114 -6.37 29.51 -14.95
C PHE A 114 -5.81 28.86 -13.68
N PHE A 115 -6.22 27.61 -13.45
CA PHE A 115 -5.64 26.80 -12.40
C PHE A 115 -4.24 26.38 -12.80
N GLU A 116 -3.26 26.95 -12.09
CA GLU A 116 -1.84 26.77 -12.41
C GLU A 116 -1.07 26.02 -11.33
N LYS A 117 -1.68 25.72 -10.17
CA LYS A 117 -0.97 25.16 -9.02
C LYS A 117 -0.49 23.72 -9.19
N TYR A 118 -0.92 23.03 -10.25
CA TYR A 118 -0.62 21.63 -10.50
C TYR A 118 -0.27 21.46 -11.97
N ILE A 119 0.73 20.62 -12.25
CA ILE A 119 1.02 20.10 -13.59
C ILE A 119 1.13 18.61 -13.42
N ARG A 120 0.35 17.86 -14.18
CA ARG A 120 0.34 16.41 -14.08
C ARG A 120 1.64 15.84 -14.64
N ARG A 121 2.34 15.05 -13.83
CA ARG A 121 3.50 14.27 -14.23
C ARG A 121 3.35 12.84 -13.73
N THR A 122 2.96 11.95 -14.63
CA THR A 122 2.73 10.54 -14.34
C THR A 122 3.95 9.67 -14.63
N GLY A 123 4.87 10.14 -15.50
CA GLY A 123 6.02 9.37 -15.95
C GLY A 123 5.65 8.22 -16.89
N ILE A 124 4.36 8.06 -17.20
CA ILE A 124 3.85 6.98 -18.06
C ILE A 124 4.45 7.05 -19.46
N GLU A 125 4.72 8.26 -19.92
CA GLU A 125 5.37 8.58 -21.19
C GLU A 125 6.83 8.13 -21.24
N LYS A 126 7.45 7.82 -20.08
CA LYS A 126 8.81 7.30 -19.97
C LYS A 126 8.85 5.78 -19.78
N CYS A 127 7.69 5.12 -19.70
CA CYS A 127 7.64 3.67 -19.49
C CYS A 127 8.09 2.94 -20.76
N ASN A 128 9.35 2.48 -20.75
CA ASN A 128 9.96 1.80 -21.90
C ASN A 128 9.38 0.41 -22.20
N LEU A 129 8.58 -0.16 -21.28
CA LEU A 129 7.94 -1.46 -21.49
C LEU A 129 6.98 -1.47 -22.69
N PHE A 130 6.44 -0.30 -23.06
CA PHE A 130 5.48 -0.18 -24.16
C PHE A 130 6.09 0.17 -25.51
N GLU A 131 7.37 0.55 -25.57
CA GLU A 131 8.07 0.81 -26.84
C GLU A 131 8.11 -0.45 -27.72
N ASP A 132 8.30 -1.61 -27.11
CA ASP A 132 8.16 -2.94 -27.72
C ASP A 132 7.26 -3.82 -26.84
N TRP A 133 5.96 -3.54 -26.84
CA TRP A 133 5.01 -4.31 -26.03
C TRP A 133 5.01 -5.81 -26.38
N ALA A 134 5.13 -6.16 -27.66
CA ALA A 134 5.11 -7.54 -28.10
C ALA A 134 6.31 -8.34 -27.54
N GLY A 135 7.52 -7.76 -27.62
CA GLY A 135 8.72 -8.33 -27.03
C GLY A 135 8.67 -8.36 -25.50
N THR A 136 8.26 -7.25 -24.86
CA THR A 136 8.07 -7.18 -23.40
C THR A 136 7.11 -8.25 -22.89
N ARG A 137 5.93 -8.38 -23.52
CA ARG A 137 4.92 -9.37 -23.14
C ARG A 137 5.46 -10.79 -23.27
N ARG A 138 6.19 -11.08 -24.35
CA ARG A 138 6.83 -12.40 -24.55
C ARG A 138 7.84 -12.69 -23.42
N ARG A 139 8.73 -11.76 -23.11
CA ARG A 139 9.73 -11.91 -22.03
C ARG A 139 9.09 -12.17 -20.67
N ILE A 140 7.97 -11.52 -20.37
CA ILE A 140 7.20 -11.71 -19.13
C ILE A 140 6.58 -13.11 -19.11
N LEU A 141 5.97 -13.55 -20.21
CA LEU A 141 5.36 -14.88 -20.30
C LEU A 141 6.38 -16.02 -20.25
N ASP A 142 7.56 -15.82 -20.82
CA ASP A 142 8.66 -16.78 -20.83
C ASP A 142 9.40 -16.86 -19.47
N ALA A 143 9.04 -16.00 -18.51
CA ALA A 143 9.68 -15.99 -17.20
C ALA A 143 9.38 -17.25 -16.39
N SER A 144 10.44 -18.01 -16.09
CA SER A 144 10.40 -19.17 -15.21
C SER A 144 10.87 -18.80 -13.80
N PHE A 145 10.12 -19.26 -12.80
CA PHE A 145 10.55 -19.28 -11.40
C PHE A 145 9.93 -20.51 -10.76
N GLU A 146 10.77 -21.41 -10.26
CA GLU A 146 10.31 -22.68 -9.68
C GLU A 146 9.60 -22.41 -8.34
N PRO A 147 8.33 -22.81 -8.16
CA PRO A 147 7.58 -22.52 -6.94
C PRO A 147 8.25 -23.03 -5.65
N VAL A 148 8.98 -24.16 -5.73
CA VAL A 148 9.77 -24.70 -4.60
C VAL A 148 10.82 -23.72 -4.07
N LEU A 149 11.30 -22.78 -4.88
CA LEU A 149 12.24 -21.76 -4.43
C LEU A 149 11.58 -20.78 -3.44
N LEU A 150 10.27 -20.53 -3.54
CA LEU A 150 9.56 -19.71 -2.54
C LEU A 150 9.57 -20.38 -1.17
N GLU A 151 9.35 -21.69 -1.13
CA GLU A 151 9.38 -22.47 0.11
C GLU A 151 10.77 -22.47 0.73
N GLN A 152 11.81 -22.66 -0.09
CA GLN A 152 13.20 -22.61 0.37
C GLN A 152 13.58 -21.23 0.89
N MET A 153 13.19 -20.15 0.19
CA MET A 153 13.44 -18.78 0.63
C MET A 153 12.70 -18.46 1.92
N ARG A 154 11.43 -18.86 2.03
CA ARG A 154 10.64 -18.74 3.26
C ARG A 154 11.32 -19.49 4.40
N ASP A 155 11.62 -20.78 4.24
CA ASP A 155 12.17 -21.62 5.30
C ASP A 155 13.53 -21.10 5.78
N ALA A 156 14.39 -20.64 4.86
CA ALA A 156 15.67 -20.02 5.22
C ALA A 156 15.49 -18.77 6.10
N ILE A 157 14.48 -17.94 5.83
CA ILE A 157 14.15 -16.80 6.69
C ILE A 157 13.61 -17.27 8.04
N VAL A 158 12.70 -18.24 8.08
CA VAL A 158 12.12 -18.75 9.33
C VAL A 158 13.21 -19.35 10.23
N ASP A 159 14.13 -20.12 9.65
CA ASP A 159 15.25 -20.72 10.38
C ASP A 159 16.22 -19.64 10.90
N PHE A 160 16.50 -18.60 10.10
CA PHE A 160 17.28 -17.44 10.55
C PHE A 160 16.59 -16.70 11.72
N SER A 161 15.29 -16.40 11.62
CA SER A 161 14.56 -15.74 12.72
C SER A 161 14.53 -16.63 13.98
N ALA A 162 14.41 -17.95 13.82
CA ALA A 162 14.43 -18.89 14.94
C ALA A 162 15.79 -18.94 15.66
N SER A 163 16.90 -18.85 14.90
CA SER A 163 18.26 -18.82 15.48
C SER A 163 18.57 -17.51 16.20
N HIS A 164 17.82 -16.44 15.90
CA HIS A 164 17.96 -15.12 16.52
C HIS A 164 16.87 -14.79 17.55
N GLN A 165 15.99 -15.75 17.86
CA GLN A 165 15.02 -15.58 18.93
C GLN A 165 15.69 -15.65 20.29
N VAL A 166 15.41 -14.67 21.15
CA VAL A 166 15.89 -14.66 22.53
C VAL A 166 15.12 -15.66 23.36
N LEU A 167 15.79 -16.75 23.78
CA LEU A 167 15.19 -17.84 24.56
C LEU A 167 15.61 -17.86 26.03
N ASP A 168 16.48 -16.95 26.45
CA ASP A 168 16.86 -16.79 27.86
C ASP A 168 15.75 -16.02 28.60
N PRO A 169 15.05 -16.64 29.58
CA PRO A 169 13.97 -15.98 30.32
C PRO A 169 14.42 -14.78 31.15
N GLU A 170 15.70 -14.72 31.54
CA GLU A 170 16.28 -13.62 32.30
C GLU A 170 16.62 -12.40 31.42
N ASN A 171 16.62 -12.59 30.09
CA ASN A 171 16.87 -11.51 29.16
C ASN A 171 15.63 -10.58 29.07
N PRO A 172 15.79 -9.25 29.16
CA PRO A 172 14.66 -8.31 29.04
C PRO A 172 13.92 -8.42 27.70
N HIS A 173 14.58 -8.94 26.67
CA HIS A 173 14.03 -9.18 25.34
C HIS A 173 13.55 -10.63 25.12
N PHE A 174 13.32 -11.41 26.18
CA PHE A 174 12.81 -12.79 26.06
C PHE A 174 11.59 -12.87 25.12
N GLY A 175 11.71 -13.72 24.09
CA GLY A 175 10.73 -13.92 23.02
C GLY A 175 10.95 -13.06 21.76
N ALA A 176 11.75 -12.00 21.82
CA ALA A 176 12.04 -11.13 20.69
C ALA A 176 12.91 -11.81 19.62
N ILE A 177 12.87 -11.28 18.39
CA ILE A 177 13.83 -11.61 17.34
C ILE A 177 14.87 -10.50 17.25
N TYR A 178 16.15 -10.85 17.40
CA TYR A 178 17.25 -9.91 17.21
C TYR A 178 17.58 -9.78 15.72
N SER A 179 17.56 -8.56 15.16
CA SER A 179 18.10 -8.32 13.82
C SER A 179 19.57 -7.88 13.96
N PRO A 180 20.57 -8.75 13.70
CA PRO A 180 21.97 -8.44 13.98
C PRO A 180 22.52 -7.33 13.09
N GLU A 181 22.07 -7.26 11.84
CA GLU A 181 22.55 -6.26 10.88
C GLU A 181 21.87 -4.89 11.01
N GLU A 182 20.73 -4.80 11.70
CA GLU A 182 20.09 -3.53 12.08
C GLU A 182 20.32 -3.17 13.56
N ASP A 183 20.92 -4.09 14.31
CA ASP A 183 21.13 -4.00 15.76
C ASP A 183 19.86 -3.60 16.53
N LYS A 184 18.79 -4.41 16.39
CA LYS A 184 17.47 -4.06 16.95
C LYS A 184 16.67 -5.24 17.50
N TYR A 185 15.74 -4.88 18.38
CA TYR A 185 14.56 -5.66 18.76
C TYR A 185 13.31 -4.83 18.45
N CYS A 186 12.34 -5.40 17.75
CA CYS A 186 11.12 -4.70 17.35
C CYS A 186 9.89 -5.54 17.68
N PHE A 187 8.87 -4.93 18.26
CA PHE A 187 7.60 -5.62 18.59
C PHE A 187 6.87 -6.08 17.33
N ARG A 188 6.92 -5.28 16.26
CA ARG A 188 6.38 -5.63 14.94
C ARG A 188 7.09 -6.85 14.34
N ASP A 189 8.42 -6.88 14.35
CA ASP A 189 9.16 -8.03 13.82
C ASP A 189 8.79 -9.32 14.60
N ALA A 190 8.54 -9.20 15.92
CA ALA A 190 8.10 -10.33 16.74
C ALA A 190 6.68 -10.84 16.39
N ILE A 191 5.72 -9.97 16.05
CA ILE A 191 4.38 -10.44 15.63
C ILE A 191 4.44 -11.16 14.27
N PHE A 192 5.29 -10.70 13.36
CA PHE A 192 5.51 -11.39 12.08
C PHE A 192 6.22 -12.74 12.28
N ALA A 193 7.22 -12.79 13.17
CA ALA A 193 7.89 -14.02 13.55
C ALA A 193 6.92 -15.04 14.15
N ALA A 194 6.01 -14.58 15.02
CA ALA A 194 4.97 -15.43 15.59
C ALA A 194 4.12 -16.07 14.47
N CYS A 195 3.71 -15.31 13.46
CA CYS A 195 2.96 -15.83 12.31
C CYS A 195 3.77 -16.88 11.54
N CYS A 196 5.06 -16.61 11.31
CA CYS A 196 5.97 -17.53 10.61
C CYS A 196 6.12 -18.86 11.36
N PHE A 197 6.38 -18.80 12.67
CA PHE A 197 6.50 -19.98 13.51
C PHE A 197 5.18 -20.75 13.59
N MET A 198 4.05 -20.05 13.65
CA MET A 198 2.74 -20.70 13.68
C MET A 198 2.44 -21.44 12.37
N ARG A 199 2.79 -20.86 11.21
CA ARG A 199 2.71 -21.55 9.91
C ARG A 199 3.65 -22.75 9.83
N ARG A 200 4.88 -22.64 10.35
CA ARG A 200 5.81 -23.77 10.45
C ARG A 200 5.27 -24.89 11.36
N TYR A 201 4.62 -24.54 12.47
CA TYR A 201 3.91 -25.51 13.31
C TYR A 201 2.81 -26.22 12.51
N LEU A 202 1.94 -25.49 11.80
CA LEU A 202 0.83 -26.10 11.06
C LEU A 202 1.30 -27.11 10.01
N ARG A 203 2.45 -26.85 9.37
CA ARG A 203 3.08 -27.79 8.42
C ARG A 203 3.74 -29.00 9.07
N THR A 204 4.41 -28.81 10.20
CA THR A 204 5.30 -29.82 10.79
C THR A 204 4.72 -30.55 11.99
N GLN A 205 3.65 -30.00 12.58
CA GLN A 205 3.07 -30.41 13.87
C GLN A 205 4.08 -30.47 15.03
N ASN A 206 5.23 -29.77 14.91
CA ASN A 206 6.24 -29.72 15.96
C ASN A 206 5.94 -28.57 16.93
N GLU A 207 5.53 -28.93 18.15
CA GLU A 207 5.17 -28.02 19.25
C GLU A 207 6.25 -27.00 19.62
N THR A 208 7.52 -27.27 19.31
CA THR A 208 8.59 -26.26 19.47
C THR A 208 8.26 -24.98 18.73
N TRP A 209 7.71 -25.08 17.52
CA TRP A 209 7.34 -23.92 16.72
C TRP A 209 6.15 -23.17 17.31
N ARG A 210 5.16 -23.88 17.84
CA ARG A 210 4.03 -23.27 18.54
C ARG A 210 4.49 -22.52 19.79
N ASN A 211 5.41 -23.10 20.55
CA ASN A 211 6.01 -22.44 21.72
C ASN A 211 6.78 -21.18 21.33
N ARG A 212 7.60 -21.22 20.27
CA ARG A 212 8.29 -20.04 19.74
C ARG A 212 7.32 -18.94 19.31
N ALA A 213 6.20 -19.32 18.67
CA ALA A 213 5.14 -18.38 18.28
C ALA A 213 4.51 -17.69 19.49
N ARG A 214 4.22 -18.44 20.58
CA ARG A 214 3.71 -17.88 21.84
C ARG A 214 4.67 -16.86 22.43
N LEU A 215 5.95 -17.20 22.53
CA LEU A 215 6.98 -16.30 23.08
C LEU A 215 7.10 -15.00 22.28
N ALA A 216 7.10 -15.09 20.94
CA ALA A 216 7.20 -13.92 20.08
C ALA A 216 5.94 -13.02 20.16
N ARG A 217 4.75 -13.62 20.17
CA ARG A 217 3.49 -12.91 20.44
C ARG A 217 3.56 -12.19 21.80
N ASP A 218 3.94 -12.90 22.86
CA ASP A 218 3.97 -12.32 24.20
C ASP A 218 4.97 -11.16 24.30
N TYR A 219 6.13 -11.27 23.64
CA TYR A 219 7.07 -10.14 23.53
C TYR A 219 6.44 -8.95 22.79
N SER A 220 5.74 -9.16 21.67
CA SER A 220 5.07 -8.09 20.93
C SER A 220 4.10 -7.30 21.81
N PHE A 221 3.30 -7.96 22.64
CA PHE A 221 2.30 -7.30 23.49
C PHE A 221 2.90 -6.55 24.70
N ARG A 222 4.18 -6.77 25.03
CA ARG A 222 4.91 -5.95 26.01
C ARG A 222 5.15 -4.52 25.53
N GLY A 223 5.08 -4.28 24.22
CA GLY A 223 5.39 -2.99 23.60
C GLY A 223 4.29 -1.94 23.61
N GLN A 224 3.15 -2.22 24.23
CA GLN A 224 2.04 -1.28 24.30
C GLN A 224 2.23 -0.29 25.46
N TYR A 225 2.01 1.00 25.20
CA TYR A 225 1.98 2.02 26.25
C TYR A 225 0.77 1.81 27.17
N ARG A 226 1.04 1.69 28.47
CA ARG A 226 0.05 1.41 29.53
C ARG A 226 0.20 2.34 30.75
N THR A 227 0.51 3.61 30.52
CA THR A 227 0.91 4.53 31.60
C THR A 227 -0.24 5.16 32.38
N GLY A 228 -1.50 4.82 32.09
CA GLY A 228 -2.65 5.17 32.92
C GLY A 228 -3.02 6.65 32.90
N GLY A 229 -2.97 7.29 31.73
CA GLY A 229 -3.38 8.67 31.49
C GLY A 229 -2.62 9.41 30.39
N SER A 230 -1.68 8.77 29.68
CA SER A 230 -0.91 9.44 28.63
C SER A 230 -1.66 9.49 27.29
N ALA A 231 -1.34 10.46 26.44
CA ALA A 231 -1.83 10.52 25.05
C ALA A 231 -1.41 9.29 24.21
N LYS A 232 -0.37 8.57 24.65
CA LYS A 232 0.17 7.36 24.02
C LYS A 232 -0.56 6.09 24.44
N ASP A 233 -1.38 6.12 25.48
CA ASP A 233 -1.98 4.90 26.04
C ASP A 233 -2.82 4.14 25.00
N GLY A 234 -2.53 2.84 24.87
CA GLY A 234 -3.16 1.94 23.93
C GLY A 234 -2.38 1.74 22.62
N CYS A 235 -1.42 2.59 22.28
CA CYS A 235 -0.58 2.38 21.08
C CYS A 235 0.67 1.56 21.39
N TRP A 236 1.30 1.04 20.34
CA TRP A 236 2.62 0.42 20.42
C TRP A 236 3.74 1.41 20.20
N ALA A 237 4.83 1.20 20.93
CA ALA A 237 6.07 1.89 20.68
C ALA A 237 6.66 1.51 19.33
N ALA A 238 7.03 2.52 18.55
CA ALA A 238 7.91 2.36 17.40
C ALA A 238 9.37 2.61 17.79
N MET A 239 10.26 2.05 16.98
CA MET A 239 11.64 2.50 16.97
C MET A 239 11.70 3.91 16.39
N GLY A 240 12.21 4.87 17.16
CA GLY A 240 12.42 6.23 16.68
C GLY A 240 13.58 6.30 15.68
N ILE A 241 13.41 7.11 14.63
CA ILE A 241 14.52 7.57 13.78
C ILE A 241 15.13 8.77 14.49
N ILE A 242 16.38 8.68 14.94
CA ILE A 242 17.15 9.87 15.34
C ILE A 242 18.29 10.01 14.35
N ASP A 243 18.18 11.02 13.48
CA ASP A 243 19.32 11.58 12.79
C ASP A 243 20.12 12.40 13.79
N ASP A 244 21.19 11.83 14.32
CA ASP A 244 22.31 12.68 14.70
C ASP A 244 23.11 13.01 13.43
N SER A 245 23.67 14.21 13.40
CA SER A 245 24.52 14.71 12.32
C SER A 245 25.82 13.91 12.10
N ALA A 246 25.98 12.77 12.79
CA ALA A 246 27.13 11.88 12.72
C ALA A 246 26.82 10.49 12.11
N GLY A 247 25.58 10.22 11.71
CA GLY A 247 25.24 9.12 10.81
C GLY A 247 25.31 7.71 11.42
N LYS A 248 25.28 7.54 12.75
CA LYS A 248 25.13 6.22 13.37
C LYS A 248 24.42 6.27 14.74
N ARG A 249 23.15 5.86 14.77
CA ARG A 249 22.61 4.70 15.52
C ARG A 249 21.08 4.75 15.58
N PHE A 250 20.41 3.69 15.10
CA PHE A 250 19.06 3.37 15.57
C PHE A 250 19.12 3.24 17.09
N ARG A 251 18.25 3.93 17.83
CA ARG A 251 18.01 3.47 19.19
C ARG A 251 17.24 2.18 19.06
N ARG A 252 17.82 1.08 19.56
CA ARG A 252 17.04 -0.06 20.05
C ARG A 252 15.85 0.51 20.84
N ILE A 253 14.71 -0.18 20.86
CA ILE A 253 13.61 0.22 21.76
C ILE A 253 14.16 0.21 23.19
N THR A 254 14.51 1.39 23.70
CA THR A 254 15.03 1.62 25.06
C THR A 254 13.99 2.39 25.83
N ASP A 255 13.79 2.03 27.09
CA ASP A 255 12.98 2.80 28.03
C ASP A 255 13.69 4.13 28.37
N PRO A 256 13.02 5.31 28.32
CA PRO A 256 11.63 5.55 27.88
C PRO A 256 11.44 5.47 26.37
N TRP A 257 10.37 4.80 25.94
CA TRP A 257 10.02 4.66 24.54
C TRP A 257 9.68 6.02 23.92
N ALA A 258 10.36 6.36 22.82
CA ALA A 258 10.30 7.69 22.24
C ALA A 258 8.98 8.00 21.53
N GLN A 259 8.44 7.07 20.71
CA GLN A 259 7.39 7.36 19.74
C GLN A 259 6.24 6.37 19.76
N ALA A 260 5.02 6.89 19.75
CA ALA A 260 3.75 6.19 19.57
C ALA A 260 3.43 6.03 18.08
N SER A 261 3.23 4.79 17.61
CA SER A 261 3.08 4.49 16.18
C SER A 261 1.73 3.88 15.84
N GLY A 262 1.00 4.54 14.92
CA GLY A 262 -0.23 4.00 14.36
C GLY A 262 0.05 2.79 13.48
N VAL A 263 1.11 2.84 12.67
CA VAL A 263 1.49 1.75 11.75
C VAL A 263 1.79 0.46 12.51
N ASP A 264 2.64 0.51 13.54
CA ASP A 264 3.02 -0.69 14.30
C ASP A 264 1.81 -1.23 15.08
N SER A 265 0.99 -0.35 15.67
CA SER A 265 -0.24 -0.75 16.36
C SER A 265 -1.20 -1.49 15.42
N ALA A 266 -1.39 -0.96 14.20
CA ALA A 266 -2.26 -1.56 13.21
C ALA A 266 -1.76 -2.93 12.75
N LEU A 267 -0.48 -3.04 12.39
CA LEU A 267 0.12 -4.30 11.97
C LEU A 267 0.05 -5.35 13.07
N ILE A 268 0.33 -4.99 14.32
CA ILE A 268 0.24 -5.93 15.45
C ILE A 268 -1.18 -6.46 15.63
N CYS A 269 -2.21 -5.62 15.53
CA CYS A 269 -3.59 -6.06 15.64
C CYS A 269 -4.04 -6.92 14.44
N ILE A 270 -3.73 -6.50 13.22
CA ILE A 270 -4.06 -7.25 11.98
C ILE A 270 -3.46 -8.65 12.01
N TYR A 271 -2.17 -8.76 12.36
CA TYR A 271 -1.49 -10.05 12.39
C TYR A 271 -1.83 -10.87 13.65
N SER A 272 -2.28 -10.25 14.74
CA SER A 272 -2.84 -10.97 15.89
C SER A 272 -4.14 -11.70 15.54
N ASP A 273 -5.02 -11.07 14.77
CA ASP A 273 -6.22 -11.73 14.26
C ASP A 273 -5.89 -12.90 13.31
N ARG A 274 -4.89 -12.74 12.42
CA ARG A 274 -4.37 -13.84 11.59
C ARG A 274 -3.81 -14.99 12.45
N LEU A 275 -3.03 -14.69 13.50
CA LEU A 275 -2.49 -15.69 14.44
C LEU A 275 -3.59 -16.48 15.15
N ARG A 276 -4.64 -15.79 15.60
CA ARG A 276 -5.78 -16.43 16.25
C ARG A 276 -6.47 -17.42 15.32
N ARG A 277 -6.67 -17.04 14.05
CA ARG A 277 -7.21 -17.94 13.01
C ARG A 277 -6.31 -19.15 12.75
N MET A 278 -5.01 -19.05 13.00
CA MET A 278 -4.07 -20.18 12.95
C MET A 278 -4.10 -21.06 14.21
N GLY A 279 -4.97 -20.77 15.19
CA GLY A 279 -5.12 -21.55 16.42
C GLY A 279 -4.18 -21.14 17.56
N LEU A 280 -3.58 -19.95 17.48
CA LEU A 280 -2.82 -19.39 18.60
C LEU A 280 -3.75 -18.59 19.52
N ASP A 281 -3.91 -19.04 20.76
CA ASP A 281 -4.82 -18.39 21.72
C ASP A 281 -4.35 -16.98 22.08
N PHE A 282 -5.29 -16.11 22.49
CA PHE A 282 -4.98 -14.79 23.06
C PHE A 282 -5.66 -14.67 24.42
N SER A 283 -4.96 -14.10 25.41
CA SER A 283 -5.56 -13.87 26.72
C SER A 283 -6.62 -12.77 26.66
N PRO A 284 -7.59 -12.73 27.59
CA PRO A 284 -8.53 -11.61 27.70
C PRO A 284 -7.84 -10.25 27.82
N GLU A 285 -6.67 -10.21 28.48
CA GLU A 285 -5.85 -9.00 28.58
C GLU A 285 -5.33 -8.57 27.20
N GLN A 286 -4.76 -9.49 26.41
CA GLN A 286 -4.27 -9.18 25.06
C GLN A 286 -5.41 -8.71 24.14
N ILE A 287 -6.60 -9.29 24.26
CA ILE A 287 -7.79 -8.81 23.54
C ILE A 287 -8.14 -7.38 23.96
N ALA A 288 -8.17 -7.10 25.27
CA ALA A 288 -8.42 -5.75 25.78
C ALA A 288 -7.35 -4.75 25.33
N GLN A 289 -6.08 -5.16 25.17
CA GLN A 289 -5.03 -4.31 24.61
C GLN A 289 -5.33 -3.91 23.17
N MET A 290 -5.81 -4.83 22.33
CA MET A 290 -6.17 -4.50 20.95
C MET A 290 -7.38 -3.56 20.88
N GLU A 291 -8.37 -3.74 21.76
CA GLU A 291 -9.47 -2.77 21.91
C GLU A 291 -8.95 -1.38 22.31
N GLN A 292 -7.99 -1.30 23.22
CA GLN A 292 -7.36 -0.03 23.59
C GLN A 292 -6.58 0.62 22.43
N ALA A 293 -6.01 -0.19 21.52
CA ALA A 293 -5.37 0.29 20.30
C ALA A 293 -6.36 1.00 19.38
N VAL A 294 -7.55 0.41 19.21
CA VAL A 294 -8.65 1.02 18.46
C VAL A 294 -9.10 2.33 19.13
N CYS A 295 -9.25 2.34 20.44
CA CYS A 295 -9.58 3.56 21.18
C CYS A 295 -8.51 4.65 21.00
N TRP A 296 -7.22 4.28 21.02
CA TRP A 296 -6.13 5.21 20.75
C TRP A 296 -6.20 5.77 19.32
N LEU A 297 -6.43 4.92 18.32
CA LEU A 297 -6.57 5.34 16.92
C LEU A 297 -7.70 6.36 16.75
N MET A 298 -8.85 6.10 17.38
CA MET A 298 -10.00 7.00 17.30
C MET A 298 -9.77 8.36 17.97
N ARG A 299 -8.91 8.42 19.01
CA ARG A 299 -8.45 9.68 19.62
C ARG A 299 -7.41 10.41 18.76
N ASN A 300 -6.64 9.68 17.97
CA ASN A 300 -5.54 10.18 17.16
C ASN A 300 -5.94 10.29 15.68
N LYS A 301 -6.88 11.20 15.40
CA LYS A 301 -7.29 11.57 14.05
C LYS A 301 -6.68 12.91 13.67
N VAL A 302 -6.24 13.05 12.42
CA VAL A 302 -5.77 14.31 11.85
C VAL A 302 -6.95 15.21 11.52
N SER A 303 -7.96 14.62 10.90
CA SER A 303 -9.22 15.25 10.50
C SER A 303 -10.30 14.18 10.33
N PRO A 304 -11.59 14.53 10.12
CA PRO A 304 -12.64 13.53 9.92
C PRO A 304 -12.29 12.55 8.78
N GLY A 305 -12.22 11.26 9.08
CA GLY A 305 -11.86 10.22 8.10
C GLY A 305 -10.37 10.04 7.85
N TRP A 306 -9.47 10.72 8.59
CA TRP A 306 -8.01 10.56 8.45
C TRP A 306 -7.36 10.21 9.79
N PHE A 307 -6.71 9.04 9.85
CA PHE A 307 -5.98 8.59 11.03
C PHE A 307 -4.54 9.12 11.04
N ALA A 308 -4.02 9.46 12.22
CA ALA A 308 -2.64 9.89 12.36
C ALA A 308 -1.67 8.72 12.17
N HIS A 309 -0.66 8.92 11.32
CA HIS A 309 0.40 7.92 11.06
C HIS A 309 1.15 7.54 12.33
N HIS A 310 1.47 8.54 13.14
CA HIS A 310 2.08 8.43 14.46
C HIS A 310 1.55 9.59 15.32
N GLU A 311 1.76 9.53 16.62
CA GLU A 311 1.39 10.63 17.52
C GLU A 311 2.00 11.96 17.03
N GLY A 312 1.17 13.00 16.89
CA GLY A 312 1.58 14.33 16.45
C GLY A 312 1.70 14.50 14.92
N ALA A 313 1.45 13.45 14.12
CA ALA A 313 1.37 13.59 12.67
C ALA A 313 0.20 14.51 12.27
N ALA A 314 0.46 15.46 11.36
CA ALA A 314 -0.51 16.47 10.93
C ALA A 314 -0.84 16.38 9.43
N TYR A 315 -0.69 15.20 8.83
CA TYR A 315 -0.84 14.99 7.39
C TYR A 315 -1.75 13.82 7.06
N HIS A 316 -2.38 13.86 5.89
CA HIS A 316 -3.29 12.83 5.42
C HIS A 316 -2.50 11.67 4.79
N CYS A 317 -2.53 10.48 5.41
CA CYS A 317 -1.74 9.32 4.98
C CYS A 317 -2.63 8.16 4.51
N ALA A 318 -2.60 7.85 3.21
CA ALA A 318 -3.40 6.75 2.64
C ALA A 318 -3.06 5.40 3.26
N ASN A 319 -1.76 5.13 3.46
CA ASN A 319 -1.28 3.89 4.09
C ASN A 319 -1.86 3.70 5.49
N MET A 320 -1.77 4.73 6.33
CA MET A 320 -2.27 4.64 7.69
C MET A 320 -3.79 4.44 7.72
N ASN A 321 -4.52 5.04 6.80
CA ASN A 321 -5.96 4.85 6.71
C ASN A 321 -6.33 3.41 6.37
N PHE A 322 -5.70 2.79 5.36
CA PHE A 322 -5.93 1.38 5.07
C PHE A 322 -5.55 0.47 6.24
N LEU A 323 -4.42 0.74 6.89
CA LEU A 323 -3.97 0.01 8.09
C LEU A 323 -4.94 0.17 9.25
N GLY A 324 -5.37 1.40 9.56
CA GLY A 324 -6.27 1.71 10.66
C GLY A 324 -7.65 1.09 10.47
N SER A 325 -8.22 1.18 9.26
CA SER A 325 -9.48 0.52 8.94
C SER A 325 -9.35 -1.01 9.04
N SER A 326 -8.27 -1.59 8.53
CA SER A 326 -8.00 -3.03 8.62
C SER A 326 -7.84 -3.48 10.09
N MET A 327 -7.14 -2.71 10.91
CA MET A 327 -7.03 -2.94 12.35
C MET A 327 -8.40 -2.95 13.04
N VAL A 328 -9.24 -1.94 12.79
CA VAL A 328 -10.56 -1.84 13.43
C VAL A 328 -11.39 -3.10 13.16
N PHE A 329 -11.46 -3.54 11.91
CA PHE A 329 -12.25 -4.73 11.55
C PHE A 329 -11.57 -6.05 11.94
N ALA A 330 -10.24 -6.10 12.04
CA ALA A 330 -9.54 -7.24 12.63
C ALA A 330 -9.93 -7.39 14.11
N VAL A 331 -9.92 -6.31 14.88
CA VAL A 331 -10.32 -6.31 16.30
C VAL A 331 -11.82 -6.61 16.46
N GLU A 332 -12.68 -6.05 15.60
CA GLU A 332 -14.11 -6.36 15.58
C GLU A 332 -14.35 -7.86 15.47
N ARG A 333 -13.72 -8.51 14.49
CA ARG A 333 -13.84 -9.95 14.29
C ARG A 333 -13.36 -10.73 15.52
N MET A 334 -12.22 -10.35 16.10
CA MET A 334 -11.70 -11.00 17.31
C MET A 334 -12.67 -10.89 18.48
N LEU A 335 -13.35 -9.74 18.65
CA LEU A 335 -14.34 -9.53 19.71
C LEU A 335 -15.60 -10.38 19.51
N GLN A 336 -16.12 -10.41 18.27
CA GLN A 336 -17.29 -11.20 17.93
C GLN A 336 -17.03 -12.68 18.20
N GLU A 337 -15.87 -13.19 17.77
CA GLU A 337 -15.53 -14.61 17.89
C GLU A 337 -15.10 -15.03 19.30
N SER A 338 -14.53 -14.13 20.11
CA SER A 338 -14.01 -14.47 21.46
C SER A 338 -15.01 -14.26 22.59
N GLY A 339 -16.15 -13.60 22.32
CA GLY A 339 -17.13 -13.31 23.38
C GLY A 339 -18.44 -12.68 22.92
N GLY A 340 -18.75 -12.68 21.62
CA GLY A 340 -19.98 -12.10 21.09
C GLY A 340 -20.11 -10.58 21.31
N ARG A 341 -18.99 -9.90 21.55
CA ARG A 341 -18.94 -8.43 21.72
C ARG A 341 -18.66 -7.76 20.38
N SER A 342 -18.98 -6.48 20.29
CA SER A 342 -18.74 -5.66 19.10
C SER A 342 -18.22 -4.29 19.52
N LEU A 343 -17.41 -3.68 18.66
CA LEU A 343 -17.02 -2.28 18.75
C LEU A 343 -18.25 -1.39 18.51
N PRO A 344 -18.29 -0.18 19.07
CA PRO A 344 -19.35 0.78 18.79
C PRO A 344 -19.52 1.05 17.28
N ASP A 345 -20.77 1.12 16.80
CA ASP A 345 -21.09 1.41 15.39
C ASP A 345 -20.44 2.69 14.86
N SER A 346 -20.24 3.69 15.72
CA SER A 346 -19.56 4.95 15.35
C SER A 346 -18.08 4.75 15.01
N ILE A 347 -17.40 3.80 15.67
CA ILE A 347 -16.01 3.41 15.35
C ILE A 347 -16.00 2.66 14.02
N LEU A 348 -16.90 1.70 13.83
CA LEU A 348 -17.02 0.95 12.59
C LEU A 348 -17.37 1.85 11.40
N GLN A 349 -18.25 2.85 11.59
CA GLN A 349 -18.55 3.86 10.57
C GLN A 349 -17.33 4.72 10.26
N THR A 350 -16.60 5.20 11.27
CA THR A 350 -15.38 6.00 11.06
C THR A 350 -14.33 5.24 10.24
N ALA A 351 -14.14 3.94 10.52
CA ALA A 351 -13.21 3.09 9.76
C ALA A 351 -13.66 2.86 8.31
N ARG A 352 -14.97 2.74 8.07
CA ARG A 352 -15.55 2.64 6.71
C ARG A 352 -15.33 3.93 5.94
N ASP A 353 -15.63 5.07 6.55
CA ASP A 353 -15.44 6.39 5.94
C ASP A 353 -13.96 6.63 5.61
N ALA A 354 -13.06 6.24 6.51
CA ALA A 354 -11.62 6.36 6.29
C ALA A 354 -11.11 5.51 5.11
N PHE A 355 -11.65 4.30 4.92
CA PHE A 355 -11.34 3.45 3.77
C PHE A 355 -11.87 4.08 2.47
N SER A 356 -13.16 4.43 2.44
CA SER A 356 -13.80 5.02 1.26
C SER A 356 -13.11 6.31 0.82
N ARG A 357 -12.71 7.15 1.79
CA ARG A 357 -12.01 8.41 1.52
C ARG A 357 -10.68 8.17 0.80
N VAL A 358 -9.90 7.16 1.20
CA VAL A 358 -8.66 6.79 0.48
C VAL A 358 -8.97 6.26 -0.92
N MET A 359 -10.02 5.45 -1.07
CA MET A 359 -10.43 4.94 -2.39
C MET A 359 -10.75 6.08 -3.37
N GLU A 360 -11.36 7.17 -2.88
CA GLU A 360 -11.67 8.37 -3.66
C GLU A 360 -10.42 9.19 -4.05
N THR A 361 -9.25 8.92 -3.45
CA THR A 361 -7.98 9.60 -3.79
C THR A 361 -7.14 8.86 -4.84
N GLN A 362 -7.60 7.70 -5.34
CA GLN A 362 -6.85 6.97 -6.35
C GLN A 362 -6.82 7.75 -7.65
N GLN A 363 -5.63 7.86 -8.23
CA GLN A 363 -5.47 8.52 -9.51
C GLN A 363 -5.84 7.61 -10.67
N ALA A 364 -6.02 8.20 -11.85
CA ALA A 364 -6.35 7.45 -13.06
C ALA A 364 -5.29 6.41 -13.45
N ILE A 365 -4.00 6.71 -13.22
CA ILE A 365 -2.91 5.74 -13.43
C ILE A 365 -2.90 4.62 -12.38
N GLY A 366 -3.79 4.65 -11.39
CA GLY A 366 -3.96 3.60 -10.39
C GLY A 366 -3.13 3.78 -9.12
N VAL A 367 -2.32 4.83 -9.03
CA VAL A 367 -1.54 5.14 -7.83
C VAL A 367 -2.44 5.73 -6.74
N PHE A 368 -2.18 5.35 -5.50
CA PHE A 368 -2.71 6.03 -4.32
C PHE A 368 -1.59 6.92 -3.75
N PRO A 369 -1.83 8.22 -3.60
CA PRO A 369 -0.84 9.12 -3.03
C PRO A 369 -0.57 8.76 -1.56
N TYR A 370 0.69 8.62 -1.18
CA TYR A 370 1.08 8.35 0.20
C TYR A 370 0.66 9.50 1.14
N ARG A 371 0.85 10.75 0.70
CA ARG A 371 0.32 11.97 1.32
C ARG A 371 -0.70 12.64 0.39
N THR A 372 -1.95 12.76 0.82
CA THR A 372 -3.03 13.27 -0.04
C THR A 372 -3.20 14.78 0.03
N ASP A 373 -2.53 15.43 0.98
CA ASP A 373 -2.63 16.86 1.29
C ASP A 373 -1.42 17.68 0.77
N LEU A 374 -0.36 17.02 0.29
CA LEU A 374 0.85 17.66 -0.21
C LEU A 374 1.05 17.41 -1.71
N PHE A 375 0.72 18.42 -2.52
CA PHE A 375 1.14 18.46 -3.92
C PHE A 375 1.64 19.85 -4.30
N GLU A 376 2.80 19.91 -4.94
CA GLU A 376 3.38 21.13 -5.50
C GLU A 376 3.22 21.18 -7.03
N ARG A 377 3.24 22.40 -7.60
CA ARG A 377 3.18 22.60 -9.06
C ARG A 377 4.35 21.89 -9.73
N GLY A 378 4.07 20.96 -10.64
CA GLY A 378 5.08 20.18 -11.35
C GLY A 378 5.71 19.05 -10.52
N GLY A 379 5.18 18.78 -9.33
CA GLY A 379 5.50 17.60 -8.56
C GLY A 379 5.03 16.34 -9.30
N ALA A 380 5.95 15.40 -9.50
CA ALA A 380 5.65 14.14 -10.16
C ALA A 380 5.36 13.05 -9.10
N TYR A 381 4.35 12.22 -9.36
CA TYR A 381 3.84 11.24 -8.37
C TYR A 381 4.85 10.16 -8.03
N ASP A 382 5.69 9.80 -9.00
CA ASP A 382 6.84 8.92 -8.87
C ASP A 382 7.98 9.53 -8.02
N GLN A 383 7.96 10.86 -7.77
CA GLN A 383 9.08 11.58 -7.17
C GLN A 383 8.87 12.09 -5.74
N GLN A 384 7.72 12.68 -5.43
CA GLN A 384 7.43 13.27 -4.12
C GLN A 384 6.43 12.45 -3.31
N ASN A 385 5.70 11.55 -3.97
CA ASN A 385 4.62 10.76 -3.38
C ASN A 385 4.84 9.27 -3.63
N LEU A 386 6.09 8.82 -3.43
CA LEU A 386 6.53 7.44 -3.55
C LEU A 386 5.48 6.55 -2.88
N PRO A 387 4.70 5.79 -3.65
CA PRO A 387 3.62 5.02 -3.08
C PRO A 387 4.27 3.85 -2.36
N ASP A 388 4.45 4.06 -1.06
CA ASP A 388 4.72 3.04 -0.04
C ASP A 388 3.50 2.08 0.11
N MET A 389 2.72 1.89 -0.94
CA MET A 389 1.38 1.32 -0.90
C MET A 389 1.38 -0.19 -0.76
N GLY A 390 2.53 -0.86 -0.83
CA GLY A 390 2.60 -2.31 -0.60
C GLY A 390 1.99 -2.68 0.75
N MET A 391 2.29 -1.91 1.80
CA MET A 391 1.75 -2.12 3.14
C MET A 391 0.27 -1.77 3.23
N GLY A 392 -0.13 -0.56 2.81
CA GLY A 392 -1.51 -0.11 2.87
C GLY A 392 -2.44 -0.98 2.03
N LEU A 393 -2.07 -1.30 0.79
CA LEU A 393 -2.87 -2.16 -0.09
C LEU A 393 -2.92 -3.61 0.40
N GLN A 394 -1.86 -4.15 1.00
CA GLN A 394 -1.97 -5.44 1.67
C GLN A 394 -3.02 -5.40 2.79
N ALA A 395 -2.99 -4.37 3.63
CA ALA A 395 -3.97 -4.19 4.71
C ALA A 395 -5.40 -4.03 4.16
N ALA A 396 -5.57 -3.33 3.03
CA ALA A 396 -6.83 -3.21 2.31
C ALA A 396 -7.32 -4.57 1.79
N VAL A 397 -6.44 -5.39 1.20
CA VAL A 397 -6.78 -6.76 0.77
C VAL A 397 -7.24 -7.62 1.95
N PHE A 398 -6.55 -7.54 3.10
CA PHE A 398 -6.98 -8.24 4.31
C PHE A 398 -8.33 -7.74 4.83
N LEU A 399 -8.58 -6.43 4.76
CA LEU A 399 -9.85 -5.84 5.16
C LEU A 399 -11.00 -6.31 4.26
N LEU A 400 -10.80 -6.35 2.94
CA LEU A 400 -11.79 -6.81 1.96
C LEU A 400 -12.08 -8.32 2.05
N ALA A 401 -11.17 -9.09 2.65
CA ALA A 401 -11.38 -10.50 2.97
C ALA A 401 -12.01 -10.71 4.36
N ASN A 402 -12.21 -9.66 5.14
CA ASN A 402 -12.81 -9.74 6.47
C ASN A 402 -14.34 -9.72 6.35
N PRO A 403 -15.05 -10.78 6.80
CA PRO A 403 -16.51 -10.86 6.68
C PRO A 403 -17.27 -9.82 7.52
N CYS A 404 -16.62 -9.19 8.50
CA CYS A 404 -17.21 -8.10 9.27
C CYS A 404 -17.22 -6.76 8.51
N PHE A 405 -16.45 -6.64 7.42
CA PHE A 405 -16.41 -5.43 6.60
C PHE A 405 -17.49 -5.49 5.50
N PRO A 406 -18.30 -4.43 5.30
CA PRO A 406 -19.44 -4.49 4.38
C PRO A 406 -19.08 -4.43 2.90
N LEU A 407 -17.84 -4.06 2.56
CA LEU A 407 -17.36 -4.10 1.18
C LEU A 407 -16.52 -5.36 0.99
N ALA A 408 -16.67 -5.98 -0.17
CA ALA A 408 -15.87 -7.11 -0.60
C ALA A 408 -14.97 -6.72 -1.77
N PHE A 409 -14.05 -7.61 -2.11
CA PHE A 409 -13.09 -7.39 -3.19
C PHE A 409 -13.76 -6.95 -4.51
N HIS A 410 -14.89 -7.55 -4.88
CA HIS A 410 -15.59 -7.27 -6.12
C HIS A 410 -16.13 -5.84 -6.23
N ASP A 411 -16.39 -5.17 -5.10
CA ASP A 411 -16.88 -3.79 -5.05
C ASP A 411 -15.81 -2.78 -5.44
N VAL A 412 -14.52 -3.12 -5.23
CA VAL A 412 -13.37 -2.24 -5.48
C VAL A 412 -12.39 -2.80 -6.51
N ARG A 413 -12.81 -3.83 -7.26
CA ARG A 413 -11.97 -4.59 -8.19
C ARG A 413 -11.26 -3.71 -9.22
N GLU A 414 -11.93 -2.68 -9.74
CA GLU A 414 -11.35 -1.84 -10.79
C GLU A 414 -10.23 -0.95 -10.23
N SER A 415 -10.41 -0.40 -9.02
CA SER A 415 -9.35 0.31 -8.32
C SER A 415 -8.14 -0.59 -8.07
N LEU A 416 -8.37 -1.83 -7.62
CA LEU A 416 -7.30 -2.80 -7.40
C LEU A 416 -6.60 -3.21 -8.70
N ARG A 417 -7.35 -3.35 -9.81
CA ARG A 417 -6.79 -3.59 -11.15
C ARG A 417 -5.86 -2.46 -11.58
N ARG A 418 -6.30 -1.21 -11.43
CA ARG A 418 -5.46 -0.05 -11.76
C ARG A 418 -4.21 0.01 -10.88
N ALA A 419 -4.28 -0.38 -9.61
CA ALA A 419 -3.10 -0.47 -8.75
C ALA A 419 -2.09 -1.52 -9.24
N ALA A 420 -2.53 -2.67 -9.74
CA ALA A 420 -1.64 -3.66 -10.38
C ALA A 420 -1.01 -3.13 -11.67
N LEU A 421 -1.81 -2.47 -12.51
CA LEU A 421 -1.31 -1.84 -13.72
C LEU A 421 -0.28 -0.74 -13.42
N TRP A 422 -0.45 -0.01 -12.32
CA TRP A 422 0.52 0.99 -11.90
C TRP A 422 1.89 0.36 -11.59
N TYR A 423 1.92 -0.82 -10.96
CA TYR A 423 3.17 -1.56 -10.75
C TYR A 423 3.82 -2.03 -12.07
N LEU A 424 3.03 -2.33 -13.10
CA LEU A 424 3.54 -2.58 -14.45
C LEU A 424 4.18 -1.30 -15.04
N LEU A 425 3.50 -0.15 -14.93
CA LEU A 425 4.01 1.12 -15.45
C LEU A 425 5.33 1.55 -14.80
N THR A 426 5.47 1.23 -13.52
CA THR A 426 6.68 1.52 -12.73
C THR A 426 7.69 0.38 -12.75
N SER A 427 7.61 -0.50 -13.75
CA SER A 427 8.62 -1.54 -13.97
C SER A 427 9.41 -1.28 -15.25
N ARG A 428 10.66 -1.74 -15.29
CA ARG A 428 11.51 -1.75 -16.48
C ARG A 428 12.36 -3.00 -16.55
N PHE A 429 12.76 -3.39 -17.76
CA PHE A 429 13.79 -4.40 -17.93
C PHE A 429 15.18 -3.77 -17.90
N GLU A 430 16.06 -4.30 -17.05
CA GLU A 430 17.47 -3.91 -16.94
C GLU A 430 18.32 -5.17 -16.80
N ASN A 431 19.32 -5.34 -17.67
CA ASN A 431 20.20 -6.53 -17.70
C ASN A 431 19.45 -7.88 -17.67
N GLY A 432 18.32 -7.96 -18.39
CA GLY A 432 17.48 -9.16 -18.43
C GLY A 432 16.50 -9.33 -17.28
N LEU A 433 16.63 -8.55 -16.20
CA LEU A 433 15.78 -8.61 -15.01
C LEU A 433 14.69 -7.55 -15.04
N LEU A 434 13.51 -7.89 -14.53
CA LEU A 434 12.41 -6.94 -14.37
C LEU A 434 12.56 -6.25 -13.02
N GLN A 435 12.84 -4.95 -13.03
CA GLN A 435 13.00 -4.15 -11.84
C GLN A 435 11.81 -3.20 -11.71
N ALA A 436 11.35 -2.95 -10.48
CA ALA A 436 10.46 -1.81 -10.23
C ALA A 436 11.32 -0.53 -10.19
N ASP A 437 11.14 0.31 -11.21
CA ASP A 437 11.79 1.60 -11.45
C ASP A 437 11.17 2.66 -10.53
N TYR A 438 11.78 2.79 -9.37
CA TYR A 438 11.65 3.97 -8.53
C TYR A 438 12.84 4.88 -8.83
N ARG A 439 12.72 6.20 -8.62
CA ARG A 439 13.83 7.16 -8.84
C ARG A 439 15.19 6.59 -8.40
N MET A 440 16.22 6.83 -9.21
CA MET A 440 17.60 6.40 -8.96
C MET A 440 18.58 7.58 -8.97
N ASP A 441 18.10 8.83 -8.90
CA ASP A 441 18.98 9.99 -8.85
C ASP A 441 19.58 10.19 -7.45
N ARG A 442 20.68 10.97 -7.40
CA ARG A 442 21.48 11.12 -6.19
C ARG A 442 20.70 11.76 -5.02
N GLU A 443 19.87 12.75 -5.31
CA GLU A 443 19.01 13.41 -4.30
C GLU A 443 18.07 12.40 -3.64
N PHE A 444 17.57 11.43 -4.42
CA PHE A 444 16.75 10.34 -3.93
C PHE A 444 17.50 9.39 -2.97
N PHE A 445 18.75 9.04 -3.28
CA PHE A 445 19.58 8.18 -2.42
C PHE A 445 20.06 8.87 -1.14
N GLU A 446 20.15 10.20 -1.14
CA GLU A 446 20.44 11.00 0.05
C GLU A 446 19.22 11.06 1.02
N GLY A 447 18.01 10.74 0.55
CA GLY A 447 16.77 10.65 1.32
C GLY A 447 16.28 9.23 1.67
N LEU A 448 15.03 9.13 2.15
CA LEU A 448 14.34 7.84 2.38
C LEU A 448 13.83 7.26 1.05
N ALA A 449 14.67 6.49 0.39
CA ALA A 449 14.39 5.84 -0.89
C ALA A 449 13.51 4.58 -0.75
N PHE A 450 12.27 4.71 -0.29
CA PHE A 450 11.35 3.57 -0.01
C PHE A 450 11.25 2.56 -1.15
N GLY A 451 11.19 3.04 -2.40
CA GLY A 451 11.14 2.19 -3.58
C GLY A 451 12.31 1.19 -3.69
N ASN A 452 13.47 1.49 -3.10
CA ASN A 452 14.62 0.60 -3.11
C ASN A 452 14.63 -0.43 -1.98
N PHE A 453 13.71 -0.31 -1.01
CA PHE A 453 13.64 -1.24 0.12
C PHE A 453 13.11 -2.60 -0.35
N THR A 454 13.76 -3.67 0.12
CA THR A 454 13.40 -5.04 -0.25
C THR A 454 11.96 -5.37 0.11
N TRP A 455 11.47 -4.90 1.25
CA TRP A 455 10.10 -5.20 1.68
C TRP A 455 9.03 -4.60 0.76
N CYS A 456 9.22 -3.37 0.24
CA CYS A 456 8.26 -2.72 -0.67
C CYS A 456 8.06 -3.56 -1.94
N ARG A 457 9.16 -4.11 -2.47
CA ARG A 457 9.17 -4.99 -3.64
C ARG A 457 8.42 -6.30 -3.39
N ILE A 458 8.58 -6.86 -2.20
CA ILE A 458 7.92 -8.11 -1.83
C ILE A 458 6.41 -7.86 -1.58
N MET A 459 6.03 -6.77 -0.93
CA MET A 459 4.62 -6.44 -0.71
C MET A 459 3.86 -6.17 -2.01
N MET A 460 4.52 -5.55 -3.00
CA MET A 460 3.97 -5.44 -4.35
C MET A 460 3.55 -6.82 -4.89
N LEU A 461 4.37 -7.85 -4.72
CA LEU A 461 4.04 -9.21 -5.20
C LEU A 461 2.80 -9.76 -4.52
N PHE A 462 2.67 -9.57 -3.20
CA PHE A 462 1.46 -9.97 -2.48
C PHE A 462 0.22 -9.29 -3.07
N VAL A 463 0.27 -7.96 -3.24
CA VAL A 463 -0.84 -7.18 -3.77
C VAL A 463 -1.21 -7.65 -5.17
N ILE A 464 -0.23 -7.74 -6.09
CA ILE A 464 -0.46 -8.21 -7.46
C ILE A 464 -1.03 -9.63 -7.45
N SER A 465 -0.48 -10.56 -6.66
CA SER A 465 -0.99 -11.94 -6.59
C SER A 465 -2.42 -12.04 -6.03
N SER A 466 -2.84 -11.05 -5.25
CA SER A 466 -4.20 -11.00 -4.68
C SER A 466 -5.21 -10.43 -5.66
N VAL A 467 -4.75 -9.67 -6.66
CA VAL A 467 -5.63 -9.00 -7.64
C VAL A 467 -5.49 -9.56 -9.05
N CYS A 468 -4.48 -10.38 -9.33
CA CYS A 468 -4.15 -10.86 -10.68
C CYS A 468 -5.24 -11.72 -11.33
N GLU A 469 -6.05 -12.42 -10.54
CA GLU A 469 -7.18 -13.18 -11.05
C GLU A 469 -8.31 -12.27 -11.55
N THR A 470 -8.34 -11.02 -11.07
CA THR A 470 -9.36 -10.02 -11.41
C THR A 470 -8.88 -9.00 -12.44
N THR A 471 -7.59 -8.98 -12.75
CA THR A 471 -6.98 -8.07 -13.72
C THR A 471 -7.02 -8.60 -15.16
N GLY A 472 -7.61 -9.78 -15.39
CA GLY A 472 -7.62 -10.44 -16.70
C GLY A 472 -6.42 -11.37 -16.89
N ASP A 473 -5.82 -11.37 -18.10
CA ASP A 473 -4.71 -12.21 -18.60
C ASP A 473 -3.83 -12.84 -17.49
N THR A 474 -4.31 -13.93 -16.90
CA THR A 474 -3.73 -14.51 -15.68
C THR A 474 -2.33 -15.05 -15.95
N ALA A 475 -2.11 -15.58 -17.16
CA ALA A 475 -0.80 -16.06 -17.59
C ALA A 475 0.24 -14.92 -17.61
N PHE A 476 -0.13 -13.74 -18.12
CA PHE A 476 0.75 -12.57 -18.09
C PHE A 476 1.11 -12.16 -16.66
N TRP A 477 0.12 -12.02 -15.78
CA TRP A 477 0.37 -11.58 -14.40
C TRP A 477 1.18 -12.60 -13.59
N HIS A 478 0.99 -13.90 -13.82
CA HIS A 478 1.86 -14.93 -13.25
C HIS A 478 3.30 -14.80 -13.77
N GLY A 479 3.49 -14.56 -15.07
CA GLY A 479 4.80 -14.26 -15.64
C GLY A 479 5.45 -13.00 -15.05
N PHE A 480 4.64 -11.97 -14.77
CA PHE A 480 5.10 -10.71 -14.17
C PHE A 480 5.59 -10.93 -12.73
N LEU A 481 4.82 -11.67 -11.93
CA LEU A 481 5.22 -12.08 -10.58
C LEU A 481 6.51 -12.90 -10.59
N ARG A 482 6.62 -13.91 -11.47
CA ARG A 482 7.83 -14.75 -11.61
C ARG A 482 9.06 -13.94 -12.01
N SER A 483 8.89 -12.95 -12.90
CA SER A 483 9.96 -12.06 -13.32
C SER A 483 10.54 -11.26 -12.14
N HIS A 484 9.69 -10.69 -11.29
CA HIS A 484 10.13 -9.97 -10.10
C HIS A 484 10.70 -10.90 -9.01
N LEU A 485 10.13 -12.10 -8.82
CA LEU A 485 10.69 -13.11 -7.92
C LEU A 485 12.11 -13.51 -8.33
N ARG A 486 12.36 -13.68 -9.64
CA ARG A 486 13.70 -13.90 -10.17
C ARG A 486 14.63 -12.73 -9.83
N THR A 487 14.19 -11.49 -10.05
CA THR A 487 14.97 -10.30 -9.69
C THR A 487 15.34 -10.30 -8.20
N ILE A 488 14.40 -10.58 -7.30
CA ILE A 488 14.67 -10.66 -5.86
C ILE A 488 15.69 -11.76 -5.57
N LYS A 489 15.53 -12.95 -6.16
CA LYS A 489 16.42 -14.10 -5.94
C LYS A 489 17.83 -13.88 -6.45
N GLU A 490 18.01 -13.11 -7.52
CA GLU A 490 19.31 -12.84 -8.14
C GLU A 490 20.02 -11.62 -7.56
N THR A 491 19.28 -10.62 -7.04
CA THR A 491 19.86 -9.33 -6.64
C THR A 491 19.74 -9.00 -5.15
N LEU A 492 18.74 -9.57 -4.46
CA LEU A 492 18.41 -9.24 -3.07
C LEU A 492 18.54 -10.44 -2.12
N TRP A 493 18.86 -11.63 -2.64
CA TRP A 493 19.02 -12.83 -1.83
C TRP A 493 20.49 -13.07 -1.47
N ASN A 494 20.77 -13.14 -0.17
CA ASN A 494 22.04 -13.61 0.36
C ASN A 494 21.99 -15.15 0.51
N GLY A 495 22.46 -15.85 -0.51
CA GLY A 495 22.57 -17.32 -0.48
C GLY A 495 23.94 -17.84 -0.01
N THR A 496 24.89 -16.97 0.31
CA THR A 496 26.30 -17.32 0.47
C THR A 496 26.80 -17.26 1.91
N ASP A 497 26.16 -16.45 2.76
CA ASP A 497 26.57 -16.28 4.16
C ASP A 497 25.40 -16.59 5.11
N PRO A 498 25.39 -17.77 5.76
CA PRO A 498 24.33 -18.18 6.68
C PRO A 498 24.36 -17.42 8.01
N THR A 499 25.42 -16.67 8.31
CA THR A 499 25.52 -15.84 9.53
C THR A 499 24.83 -14.49 9.37
N ARG A 500 24.40 -14.18 8.14
CA ARG A 500 23.78 -12.92 7.75
C ARG A 500 22.33 -13.12 7.36
N SER A 501 21.60 -12.01 7.30
CA SER A 501 20.20 -12.01 6.86
C SER A 501 20.08 -12.63 5.47
N PRO A 502 19.11 -13.54 5.21
CA PRO A 502 18.87 -14.10 3.86
C PRO A 502 18.44 -13.05 2.83
N LEU A 503 17.86 -11.94 3.28
CA LEU A 503 17.53 -10.80 2.42
C LEU A 503 18.49 -9.64 2.65
N LEU A 504 18.93 -9.04 1.54
CA LEU A 504 19.60 -7.75 1.53
C LEU A 504 18.58 -6.63 1.80
N PRO A 505 19.00 -5.49 2.36
CA PRO A 505 18.11 -4.37 2.69
C PRO A 505 17.57 -3.64 1.46
N ALA A 506 18.37 -3.48 0.40
CA ALA A 506 18.00 -2.73 -0.79
C ALA A 506 18.85 -3.12 -2.01
N ILE A 507 18.39 -2.71 -3.20
CA ILE A 507 19.08 -2.94 -4.50
C ILE A 507 20.34 -2.03 -4.64
N GLY A 508 20.48 -1.00 -3.81
CA GLY A 508 21.62 -0.09 -3.83
C GLY A 508 21.99 0.44 -2.45
N PRO A 509 23.08 1.23 -2.35
CA PRO A 509 23.46 1.86 -1.10
C PRO A 509 22.39 2.88 -0.71
N VAL A 510 21.62 2.56 0.31
CA VAL A 510 20.65 3.47 0.92
C VAL A 510 20.99 3.60 2.40
N LYS A 511 20.57 4.71 3.00
CA LYS A 511 20.60 4.85 4.45
C LYS A 511 19.75 3.74 5.07
N LEU A 512 20.40 2.81 5.77
CA LEU A 512 19.71 1.75 6.50
C LEU A 512 18.72 2.41 7.45
N VAL A 513 17.51 1.86 7.54
CA VAL A 513 16.43 2.26 8.45
C VAL A 513 15.77 1.02 9.01
N SER A 514 15.18 1.12 10.20
CA SER A 514 14.66 0.00 11.00
C SER A 514 13.60 -0.89 10.36
N TRP A 515 13.08 -0.52 9.20
CA TRP A 515 12.06 -1.23 8.44
C TRP A 515 12.54 -1.71 7.07
N ILE A 516 13.83 -1.63 6.76
CA ILE A 516 14.29 -1.77 5.38
C ILE A 516 14.26 -3.22 4.84
N ARG A 517 14.53 -4.23 5.68
CA ARG A 517 14.51 -5.65 5.29
C ARG A 517 13.16 -6.33 5.53
N GLN A 518 12.69 -6.27 6.79
CA GLN A 518 11.47 -6.94 7.27
C GLN A 518 11.41 -8.43 6.87
N ASN A 519 12.42 -9.20 7.29
CA ASN A 519 12.58 -10.61 6.92
C ASN A 519 11.33 -11.44 7.19
N GLU A 520 10.84 -11.38 8.43
CA GLU A 520 9.69 -12.16 8.88
C GLU A 520 8.45 -11.84 8.05
N TRP A 521 8.26 -10.58 7.69
CA TRP A 521 7.14 -10.17 6.84
C TRP A 521 7.29 -10.70 5.41
N ALA A 522 8.50 -10.65 4.86
CA ALA A 522 8.80 -11.23 3.56
C ALA A 522 8.52 -12.75 3.53
N ALA A 523 8.87 -13.48 4.58
CA ALA A 523 8.56 -14.90 4.69
C ALA A 523 7.06 -15.19 4.64
N LEU A 524 6.23 -14.35 5.28
CA LEU A 524 4.76 -14.49 5.20
C LEU A 524 4.25 -14.29 3.77
N VAL A 525 4.80 -13.33 3.03
CA VAL A 525 4.43 -13.12 1.63
C VAL A 525 4.91 -14.25 0.73
N PHE A 526 6.15 -14.73 0.88
CA PHE A 526 6.62 -15.87 0.10
C PHE A 526 5.78 -17.12 0.36
N ASP A 527 5.33 -17.31 1.58
CA ASP A 527 4.42 -18.39 1.95
C ASP A 527 3.04 -18.23 1.30
N ASP A 528 2.46 -17.03 1.31
CA ASP A 528 1.18 -16.75 0.63
C ASP A 528 1.29 -16.95 -0.90
N LEU A 529 2.43 -16.57 -1.49
CA LEU A 529 2.72 -16.80 -2.90
C LEU A 529 2.92 -18.29 -3.21
N ALA A 530 3.60 -19.04 -2.35
CA ALA A 530 3.83 -20.47 -2.52
C ALA A 530 2.50 -21.24 -2.56
N ILE A 531 1.55 -20.89 -1.67
CA ILE A 531 0.20 -21.46 -1.67
C ILE A 531 -0.53 -21.12 -2.98
N ARG A 532 -0.50 -19.85 -3.41
CA ARG A 532 -1.17 -19.40 -4.66
C ARG A 532 -0.59 -20.06 -5.91
N PHE A 533 0.71 -20.32 -5.94
CA PHE A 533 1.35 -21.07 -7.02
C PHE A 533 1.25 -22.59 -6.89
N GLY A 534 0.52 -23.09 -5.88
CA GLY A 534 0.24 -24.51 -5.70
C GLY A 534 1.43 -25.34 -5.20
N ALA A 535 2.43 -24.70 -4.58
CA ALA A 535 3.60 -25.37 -4.03
C ALA A 535 3.32 -25.95 -2.63
N ASP A 536 2.59 -25.21 -1.79
CA ASP A 536 2.35 -25.57 -0.39
C ASP A 536 0.87 -25.86 -0.09
N PRO A 537 0.49 -27.11 0.24
CA PRO A 537 -0.87 -27.47 0.60
C PRO A 537 -1.14 -27.12 2.08
N LEU A 538 -1.32 -25.84 2.41
CA LEU A 538 -2.03 -25.48 3.63
C LEU A 538 -3.53 -25.80 3.46
N PRO A 539 -4.27 -26.08 4.56
CA PRO A 539 -5.70 -26.39 4.45
C PRO A 539 -6.49 -25.23 3.81
N PRO A 540 -7.67 -25.49 3.23
CA PRO A 540 -8.53 -24.43 2.70
C PRO A 540 -8.94 -23.42 3.78
N GLY A 541 -8.94 -22.12 3.46
CA GLY A 541 -9.41 -21.04 4.36
C GLY A 541 -8.34 -20.26 5.13
N PHE A 542 -7.05 -20.44 4.79
CA PHE A 542 -5.91 -19.80 5.48
C PHE A 542 -5.39 -18.50 4.86
N LEU A 543 -5.75 -18.18 3.62
CA LEU A 543 -5.37 -16.93 2.95
C LEU A 543 -6.17 -15.72 3.47
#